data_AF-A0A2S6UGI9-F1
#
_entry.id   AF-A0A2S6UGI9-F1
#
_cell.length_a   1.000
_cell.length_b   1.000
_cell.length_c   1.000
_cell.angle_alpha   90.00
_cell.angle_beta   90.00
_cell.angle_gamma   90.00
#
_symmetry.space_group_name_H-M   'P 1'
#
loop_
_entity.id
_entity.type
_entity.pdbx_description
1 polymer ?
#
loop_
_entity_poly.entity_id
_entity_poly.type
_entity_poly.pdbx_seq_one_letter_code
_entity_poly.pdbx_strand_id
1 'polypeptide(L)' 'MNASARTAEQIRELTDDTYKYGFVTDIESETAPKGLNEDIIRFISAKKSEPEWLLEWR' A
#
# COMPACT_ATOMS: atom_id res chain seq x y z
N MET A 1 -1.23 2.45 -47.69
CA MET A 1 -0.78 2.80 -46.33
C MET A 1 -2.00 2.79 -45.41
N ASN A 2 -2.18 1.78 -44.54
CA ASN A 2 -3.20 1.81 -43.47
C ASN A 2 -2.95 0.71 -42.41
N ALA A 3 -1.69 0.37 -42.13
CA ALA A 3 -1.36 -0.57 -41.06
C ALA A 3 -1.59 0.07 -39.67
N SER A 4 -1.21 1.34 -39.49
CA SER A 4 -1.31 2.05 -38.20
C SER A 4 -2.74 2.24 -37.70
N ALA A 5 -3.73 2.40 -38.59
CA ALA A 5 -5.13 2.58 -38.18
C ALA A 5 -5.70 1.31 -37.55
N ARG A 6 -5.43 0.14 -38.14
CA ARG A 6 -5.84 -1.15 -37.57
C ARG A 6 -5.10 -1.46 -36.27
N THR A 7 -3.81 -1.17 -36.22
CA THR A 7 -3.01 -1.36 -34.99
C THR A 7 -3.52 -0.50 -33.85
N ALA A 8 -3.88 0.77 -34.10
CA ALA A 8 -4.43 1.66 -33.08
C ALA A 8 -5.82 1.22 -32.58
N GLU A 9 -6.63 0.60 -33.44
CA GLU A 9 -7.94 0.03 -33.07
C GLU A 9 -7.78 -1.23 -32.22
N GLN A 10 -6.88 -2.15 -32.61
CA GLN A 10 -6.58 -3.36 -31.83
C GLN A 10 -5.99 -3.05 -30.45
N ILE A 11 -5.14 -2.02 -30.35
CA ILE A 11 -4.59 -1.60 -29.05
C ILE A 11 -5.72 -1.07 -28.15
N ARG A 12 -6.63 -0.23 -28.66
CA ARG A 12 -7.76 0.28 -27.87
C ARG A 12 -8.65 -0.85 -27.37
N GLU A 13 -8.99 -1.80 -28.23
CA GLU A 13 -9.81 -2.97 -27.89
C GLU A 13 -9.17 -3.83 -26.78
N LEU A 14 -7.84 -3.96 -26.76
CA LEU A 14 -7.08 -4.66 -25.73
C LEU A 14 -6.86 -3.85 -24.44
N THR A 15 -6.94 -2.52 -24.50
CA THR A 15 -6.65 -1.64 -23.35
C THR A 15 -7.93 -1.24 -22.60
N ASP A 16 -9.08 -1.21 -23.29
CA ASP A 16 -10.40 -0.96 -22.68
C ASP A 16 -10.82 -2.10 -21.72
N ASP A 17 -10.27 -3.31 -21.91
CA ASP A 17 -10.17 -4.34 -20.88
C ASP A 17 -9.17 -3.88 -19.80
N THR A 18 -9.62 -2.90 -19.01
CA THR A 18 -8.95 -2.37 -17.83
C THR A 18 -8.48 -3.57 -17.00
N TYR A 19 -7.18 -3.66 -16.70
CA TYR A 19 -6.56 -4.75 -15.93
C TYR A 19 -7.44 -5.13 -14.72
N LYS A 20 -8.27 -6.17 -14.90
CA LYS A 20 -9.33 -6.54 -13.96
C LYS A 20 -8.79 -7.18 -12.67
N TYR A 21 -7.51 -7.51 -12.68
CA TYR A 21 -6.80 -8.21 -11.62
C TYR A 21 -5.79 -7.28 -10.95
N GLY A 22 -6.29 -6.19 -10.37
CA GLY A 22 -5.53 -5.42 -9.38
C GLY A 22 -5.62 -6.14 -8.05
N PHE A 23 -4.48 -6.53 -7.47
CA PHE A 23 -4.44 -7.02 -6.09
C PHE A 23 -4.60 -5.82 -5.16
N VAL A 24 -5.83 -5.53 -4.71
CA VAL A 24 -6.10 -4.58 -3.63
C VAL A 24 -6.36 -5.39 -2.38
N THR A 25 -5.51 -5.21 -1.38
CA THR A 25 -5.72 -5.78 -0.05
C THR A 25 -5.95 -4.62 0.89
N ASP A 26 -7.15 -4.57 1.47
CA ASP A 26 -7.42 -3.67 2.59
C ASP A 26 -6.58 -4.14 3.78
N ILE A 27 -5.49 -3.42 4.05
CA ILE A 27 -4.68 -3.61 5.24
C ILE A 27 -5.22 -2.70 6.34
N GLU A 28 -5.56 -3.29 7.48
CA GLU A 28 -5.86 -2.51 8.68
C GLU A 28 -4.62 -1.70 9.07
N SER A 29 -4.73 -0.38 8.90
CA SER A 29 -3.66 0.56 9.18
C SER A 29 -4.08 1.41 10.36
N GLU A 30 -3.52 1.15 11.53
CA GLU A 30 -3.76 1.99 12.69
C GLU A 30 -2.76 3.13 12.74
N THR A 31 -3.26 4.37 12.79
CA THR A 31 -2.41 5.56 12.91
C THR A 31 -2.29 5.94 14.38
N ALA A 32 -1.06 6.05 14.87
CA ALA A 32 -0.82 6.56 16.22
C ALA A 32 -1.25 8.04 16.34
N PRO A 33 -1.64 8.51 17.54
CA PRO A 33 -2.00 9.91 17.78
C PRO A 33 -0.87 10.86 17.36
N LYS A 34 -1.23 12.10 16.97
CA LYS A 34 -0.25 13.11 16.57
C LYS A 34 0.63 13.49 17.77
N GLY A 35 1.93 13.24 17.65
CA GLY A 35 2.94 13.52 18.69
C GLY A 35 3.71 12.26 19.07
N LEU A 36 5.02 12.41 19.27
CA LEU A 36 5.89 11.32 19.72
C LEU A 36 6.39 11.67 21.12
N ASN A 37 5.95 10.93 22.12
CA ASN A 37 6.48 10.99 23.48
C ASN A 37 6.81 9.56 23.96
N GLU A 38 7.56 9.44 25.04
CA GLU A 38 8.05 8.15 25.54
C GLU A 38 6.90 7.21 25.96
N ASP A 39 5.82 7.76 26.52
CA ASP A 39 4.62 7.00 26.89
C ASP A 39 3.89 6.42 25.67
N ILE A 40 3.85 7.17 24.56
CA ILE A 40 3.28 6.76 23.28
C ILE A 40 4.16 5.69 22.63
N ILE A 41 5.49 5.80 22.72
CA ILE A 41 6.41 4.78 22.19
C ILE A 41 6.20 3.45 22.94
N ARG A 42 6.12 3.48 24.28
CA ARG A 42 5.79 2.28 25.09
C ARG A 42 4.43 1.70 24.72
N PHE A 43 3.40 2.55 24.59
CA PHE A 43 2.06 2.11 24.22
C PHE A 43 2.01 1.47 22.82
N ILE A 44 2.68 2.05 21.83
CA ILE A 44 2.77 1.50 20.47
C ILE A 44 3.53 0.17 20.47
N SER A 45 4.64 0.10 21.19
CA SER A 45 5.48 -1.11 21.28
C SER A 45 4.70 -2.27 21.90
N ALA A 46 4.00 -2.02 23.03
CA ALA A 46 3.12 -3.00 23.66
C ALA A 46 1.96 -3.43 22.74
N LYS A 47 1.33 -2.47 22.03
CA LYS A 47 0.22 -2.76 21.12
C LYS A 47 0.64 -3.60 19.92
N LYS A 48 1.86 -3.40 19.43
CA LYS A 48 2.44 -4.17 18.32
C LYS A 48 3.07 -5.49 18.75
N SER A 49 3.04 -5.82 20.04
CA SER A 49 3.75 -6.99 20.60
C SER A 49 5.23 -7.01 20.20
N GLU A 50 5.86 -5.83 20.13
CA GLU A 50 7.28 -5.72 19.84
C GLU A 50 8.09 -6.22 21.05
N PRO A 51 9.20 -6.95 20.84
CA PRO A 51 10.06 -7.38 21.93
C PRO A 51 10.83 -6.22 22.56
N GLU A 52 11.06 -6.30 23.87
CA GLU A 52 11.61 -5.22 24.73
C GLU A 52 12.91 -4.58 24.18
N TRP A 53 13.79 -5.39 23.58
CA TRP A 53 15.06 -4.91 23.02
C TRP A 53 14.87 -3.90 21.87
N LEU A 54 13.73 -3.94 21.19
CA LEU A 54 13.39 -3.03 20.09
C LEU A 54 12.81 -1.70 20.62
N LEU A 55 12.32 -1.69 21.87
CA LEU A 55 11.99 -0.48 22.60
C LEU A 55 13.26 0.21 23.13
N GLU A 56 14.20 -0.55 23.68
CA GLU A 56 15.47 -0.04 24.23
C GLU A 56 16.43 0.55 23.17
N TRP A 57 16.27 0.19 21.90
CA TRP A 57 17.11 0.67 20.80
C TRP A 57 16.74 2.06 20.24
N ARG A 58 15.59 2.63 20.62
CA ARG A 58 15.05 3.89 20.07
C ARG A 58 15.50 5.12 20.85
#